data_AF-A0A7J0AJ38-F1
#
_entry.id   AF-A0A7J0AJ38-F1
#
_cell.length_a   1.000
_cell.length_b   1.000
_cell.length_c   1.000
_cell.angle_alpha   90.00
_cell.angle_beta   90.00
_cell.angle_gamma   90.00
#
_symmetry.space_group_name_H-M   'P 1'
#
loop_
_entity.id
_entity.type
_entity.pdbx_description
1 polymer ?
#
loop_
_entity_poly.entity_id
_entity_poly.type
_entity_poly.pdbx_seq_one_letter_code
_entity_poly.pdbx_strand_id
1 'polypeptide(L)'
;MKLNAEDGGKRKFIMVQLPEVTDEKSEARKAGYSNICEIGKERIRRAGKRIKEEAGLQGQDLDTGFRVLKLDSSNMEDVFYTTDKFEPSLLDSLVDNIKADRSGEDLLFQVMLDLGIKLSAKIERKEIAGKEVFSVDNDCLLACFDKDVNETTIEEMAKLLPTHLVIRDASAANDNVLDNFDQIIEFYSNEKKITTHIL
;
A
#
# COMPACT_ATOMS: atom_id res chain seq x y z
N MET A 1 0.77 -20.10 13.79
CA MET A 1 -0.69 -20.35 13.86
C MET A 1 -1.02 -21.37 14.94
N LYS A 2 -0.54 -22.63 14.88
CA LYS A 2 -0.91 -23.67 15.87
C LYS A 2 -0.68 -23.25 17.33
N LEU A 3 0.50 -22.72 17.65
CA LEU A 3 0.82 -22.27 19.00
C LEU A 3 -0.14 -21.18 19.51
N ASN A 4 -0.56 -20.24 18.65
CA ASN A 4 -1.57 -19.23 19.02
C ASN A 4 -2.94 -19.86 19.34
N ALA A 5 -3.29 -20.97 18.69
CA ALA A 5 -4.52 -21.70 18.99
C ALA A 5 -4.40 -22.47 20.32
N GLU A 6 -3.22 -23.01 20.64
CA GLU A 6 -2.97 -23.78 21.86
C GLU A 6 -2.93 -22.91 23.13
N ASP A 7 -2.37 -21.70 23.03
CA ASP A 7 -2.14 -20.83 24.20
C ASP A 7 -2.90 -19.49 24.17
N GLY A 8 -3.76 -19.27 23.17
CA GLY A 8 -4.51 -18.02 22.99
C GLY A 8 -3.62 -16.82 22.64
N GLY A 9 -2.36 -17.04 22.26
CA GLY A 9 -1.42 -15.97 21.91
C GLY A 9 -1.74 -15.27 20.60
N LYS A 10 -1.17 -14.08 20.42
CA LYS A 10 -1.35 -13.22 19.23
C LYS A 10 -0.06 -13.02 18.43
N ARG A 11 0.73 -14.10 18.28
CA ARG A 11 2.02 -14.04 17.56
C ARG A 11 1.80 -13.75 16.09
N LYS A 12 2.53 -12.77 15.57
CA LYS A 12 2.60 -12.42 14.15
C LYS A 12 3.82 -13.10 13.51
N PHE A 13 3.77 -13.31 12.21
CA PHE A 13 4.89 -13.86 11.45
C PHE A 13 5.16 -13.03 10.19
N ILE A 14 6.40 -13.04 9.75
CA ILE A 14 6.84 -12.56 8.44
C ILE A 14 7.60 -13.72 7.80
N MET A 15 7.27 -14.04 6.55
CA MET A 15 7.90 -15.12 5.81
C MET A 15 8.34 -14.57 4.47
N VAL A 16 9.59 -14.84 4.11
CA VAL A 16 10.17 -14.45 2.82
C VAL A 16 10.52 -15.72 2.06
N GLN A 17 10.09 -15.79 0.81
CA GLN A 17 10.36 -16.93 -0.07
C GLN A 17 10.73 -16.38 -1.45
N LEU A 18 11.85 -16.88 -2.00
CA LEU A 18 12.23 -16.59 -3.38
C LEU A 18 11.21 -17.26 -4.33
N PRO A 19 10.73 -16.58 -5.38
CA PRO A 19 9.81 -17.16 -6.37
C PRO A 19 10.56 -18.09 -7.35
N GLU A 20 11.23 -19.10 -6.80
CA GLU A 20 11.93 -20.13 -7.58
C GLU A 20 10.92 -20.92 -8.41
N VAL A 21 11.19 -20.99 -9.71
CA VAL A 21 10.35 -21.66 -10.71
C VAL A 21 10.35 -23.16 -10.44
N THR A 22 9.16 -23.78 -10.36
CA THR A 22 9.05 -25.23 -10.16
C THR A 22 9.53 -26.01 -11.39
N ASP A 23 10.14 -27.18 -11.21
CA ASP A 23 10.50 -28.05 -12.34
C ASP A 23 9.25 -28.39 -13.19
N GLU A 24 9.37 -28.30 -14.51
CA GLU A 24 8.24 -28.50 -15.44
C GLU A 24 7.59 -29.88 -15.33
N LYS A 25 8.36 -30.90 -14.94
CA LYS A 25 7.91 -32.29 -14.79
C LYS A 25 7.42 -32.59 -13.37
N SER A 26 7.59 -31.66 -12.43
CA SER A 26 7.18 -31.86 -11.03
C SER A 26 5.66 -31.97 -10.87
N GLU A 27 5.23 -32.70 -9.84
CA GLU A 27 3.81 -32.75 -9.44
C GLU A 27 3.27 -31.36 -9.06
N ALA A 28 4.13 -30.49 -8.51
CA ALA A 28 3.75 -29.11 -8.20
C ALA A 28 3.37 -28.33 -9.46
N ARG A 29 4.16 -28.44 -10.54
CA ARG A 29 3.85 -27.82 -11.83
C ARG A 29 2.57 -28.39 -12.43
N LYS A 30 2.40 -29.72 -12.40
CA LYS A 30 1.17 -30.39 -12.88
C LYS A 30 -0.08 -29.93 -12.11
N ALA A 31 0.07 -29.62 -10.83
CA ALA A 31 -0.99 -29.07 -9.98
C ALA A 31 -1.22 -27.55 -10.16
N GLY A 32 -0.52 -26.90 -11.09
CA GLY A 32 -0.69 -25.48 -11.41
C GLY A 32 0.18 -24.51 -10.59
N TYR A 33 1.10 -25.02 -9.76
CA TYR A 33 2.00 -24.17 -8.98
C TYR A 33 3.23 -23.80 -9.80
N SER A 34 3.29 -22.55 -10.25
CA SER A 34 4.35 -22.05 -11.14
C SER A 34 5.69 -21.80 -10.43
N ASN A 35 5.66 -21.52 -9.13
CA ASN A 35 6.84 -21.27 -8.30
C ASN A 35 6.63 -21.75 -6.86
N ILE A 36 7.71 -21.79 -6.07
CA ILE A 36 7.69 -22.22 -4.67
C ILE A 36 6.80 -21.31 -3.80
N CYS A 37 6.71 -20.01 -4.10
CA CYS A 37 5.84 -19.09 -3.36
C CYS A 37 4.36 -19.50 -3.47
N GLU A 38 3.89 -19.95 -4.64
CA GLU A 38 2.51 -20.43 -4.81
C GLU A 38 2.20 -21.61 -3.88
N ILE A 39 3.14 -22.55 -3.78
CA ILE A 39 3.05 -23.70 -2.86
C ILE A 39 3.02 -23.21 -1.41
N GLY A 40 3.91 -22.28 -1.05
CA GLY A 40 4.00 -21.71 0.29
C GLY A 40 2.71 -21.01 0.72
N LYS A 41 2.15 -20.17 -0.14
CA LYS A 41 0.86 -19.48 0.10
C LYS A 41 -0.25 -20.49 0.34
N GLU A 42 -0.34 -21.51 -0.50
CA GLU A 42 -1.39 -22.52 -0.38
C GLU A 42 -1.23 -23.38 0.87
N ARG A 43 0.01 -23.73 1.23
CA ARG A 43 0.32 -24.44 2.48
C ARG A 43 -0.15 -23.63 3.69
N ILE A 44 0.09 -22.33 3.72
CA ILE A 44 -0.33 -21.45 4.81
C ILE A 44 -1.87 -21.36 4.88
N ARG A 45 -2.56 -21.20 3.73
CA ARG A 45 -4.03 -21.19 3.69
C ARG A 45 -4.64 -22.47 4.25
N ARG A 46 -4.15 -23.64 3.78
CA ARG A 46 -4.64 -24.95 4.23
C ARG A 46 -4.34 -25.20 5.71
N ALA A 47 -3.14 -24.83 6.16
CA ALA A 47 -2.79 -24.93 7.58
C ALA A 47 -3.68 -24.06 8.45
N GLY A 48 -3.92 -22.80 8.06
CA GLY A 48 -4.81 -21.88 8.76
C GLY A 48 -6.24 -22.42 8.85
N LYS A 49 -6.79 -22.88 7.71
CA LYS A 49 -8.13 -23.49 7.65
C LYS A 49 -8.24 -24.69 8.60
N ARG A 50 -7.29 -25.63 8.51
CA ARG A 50 -7.28 -26.84 9.35
C ARG A 50 -7.17 -26.51 10.83
N ILE A 51 -6.29 -25.60 11.22
CA ILE A 51 -6.12 -25.20 12.63
C ILE A 51 -7.40 -24.54 13.16
N LYS A 52 -8.07 -23.72 12.34
CA LYS A 52 -9.33 -23.08 12.71
C LYS A 52 -10.46 -24.10 12.89
N GLU A 53 -10.53 -25.11 12.02
CA GLU A 53 -11.48 -26.22 12.13
C GLU A 53 -11.22 -27.06 13.39
N GLU A 54 -9.96 -27.41 13.68
CA GLU A 54 -9.57 -28.19 14.87
C GLU A 54 -9.83 -27.44 16.19
N ALA A 55 -9.70 -26.11 16.21
CA ALA A 55 -9.96 -25.28 17.38
C ALA A 55 -11.46 -25.07 17.69
N GLY A 56 -12.36 -25.38 16.75
CA GLY A 56 -13.81 -25.22 16.93
C GLY A 56 -14.22 -23.81 17.36
N LEU A 57 -15.07 -23.72 18.40
CA LEU A 57 -15.55 -22.43 18.95
C LEU A 57 -14.41 -21.55 19.50
N GLN A 58 -13.31 -22.15 19.97
CA GLN A 58 -12.14 -21.42 20.48
C GLN A 58 -11.32 -20.78 19.33
N GLY A 59 -11.55 -21.21 18.09
CA GLY A 59 -10.87 -20.69 16.91
C GLY A 59 -11.51 -19.45 16.27
N GLN A 60 -12.61 -18.92 16.81
CA GLN A 60 -13.32 -17.78 16.20
C GLN A 60 -12.43 -16.54 16.09
N ASP A 61 -11.69 -16.23 17.16
CA ASP A 61 -10.77 -15.09 17.24
C ASP A 61 -9.35 -15.38 16.74
N LEU A 62 -9.11 -16.60 16.22
CA LEU A 62 -7.79 -16.97 15.71
C LEU A 62 -7.52 -16.27 14.37
N ASP A 63 -6.52 -15.40 14.38
CA ASP A 63 -5.99 -14.79 13.16
C ASP A 63 -5.23 -15.83 12.33
N THR A 64 -5.82 -16.18 11.19
CA THR A 64 -5.26 -17.08 10.17
C THR A 64 -5.02 -16.36 8.86
N GLY A 65 -5.29 -15.05 8.83
CA GLY A 65 -5.06 -14.20 7.67
C GLY A 65 -3.58 -13.94 7.45
N PHE A 66 -3.24 -13.60 6.22
CA PHE A 66 -1.92 -13.10 5.87
C PHE A 66 -2.01 -12.24 4.62
N ARG A 67 -1.08 -11.29 4.50
CA ARG A 67 -0.90 -10.45 3.32
C ARG A 67 0.27 -11.00 2.51
N VAL A 68 0.15 -10.98 1.19
CA VAL A 68 1.22 -11.36 0.26
C VAL A 68 1.68 -10.11 -0.44
N LEU A 69 2.98 -9.87 -0.42
CA LEU A 69 3.62 -8.79 -1.16
C LEU A 69 4.72 -9.40 -2.02
N LYS A 70 5.00 -8.76 -3.16
CA LYS A 70 6.10 -9.11 -4.06
C LYS A 70 7.04 -7.91 -4.15
N LEU A 71 8.32 -8.18 -4.42
CA LEU A 71 9.23 -7.13 -4.86
C LEU A 71 8.97 -6.87 -6.35
N ASP A 72 9.03 -5.60 -6.72
CA ASP A 72 8.91 -5.12 -8.09
C ASP A 72 9.94 -4.00 -8.29
N SER A 73 10.03 -3.46 -9.52
CA SER A 73 10.81 -2.24 -9.76
C SER A 73 10.17 -1.03 -9.07
N SER A 74 10.93 0.07 -8.96
CA SER A 74 10.44 1.34 -8.41
C SER A 74 9.12 1.77 -9.08
N ASN A 75 8.24 2.40 -8.31
CA ASN A 75 7.04 3.04 -8.84
C ASN A 75 7.37 4.30 -9.67
N MET A 76 8.54 4.90 -9.43
CA MET A 76 8.97 6.11 -10.14
C MET A 76 9.47 5.80 -11.55
N GLU A 77 9.20 6.72 -12.47
CA GLU A 77 9.79 6.73 -13.81
C GLU A 77 11.30 6.96 -13.76
N ASP A 78 12.02 6.28 -14.65
CA ASP A 78 13.47 6.41 -14.77
C ASP A 78 13.80 7.64 -15.65
N VAL A 79 13.65 8.84 -15.08
CA VAL A 79 13.93 10.10 -15.80
C VAL A 79 15.43 10.37 -15.87
N PHE A 80 16.16 9.53 -16.60
CA PHE A 80 17.56 9.77 -16.97
C PHE A 80 17.64 10.14 -18.45
N TYR A 81 17.65 11.44 -18.75
CA TYR A 81 18.05 11.93 -20.06
C TYR A 81 19.31 12.79 -19.97
N THR A 82 20.25 12.50 -20.88
CA THR A 82 21.22 13.49 -21.32
C THR A 82 20.51 14.40 -22.32
N THR A 83 20.83 15.70 -22.32
CA THR A 83 20.27 16.72 -23.23
C THR A 83 20.21 16.30 -24.70
N ASP A 84 21.10 15.38 -25.08
CA ASP A 84 21.34 14.93 -26.44
C ASP A 84 20.43 13.77 -26.87
N LYS A 85 19.58 13.25 -25.96
CA LYS A 85 18.63 12.14 -26.18
C LYS A 85 17.18 12.56 -25.89
N PHE A 86 16.81 13.76 -26.31
CA PHE A 86 15.45 14.26 -26.14
C PHE A 86 14.50 13.62 -27.16
N GLU A 87 13.57 12.81 -26.68
CA GLU A 87 12.44 12.26 -27.45
C GLU A 87 11.16 13.00 -27.03
N PRO A 88 10.23 13.36 -27.94
CA PRO A 88 8.98 14.01 -27.55
C PRO A 88 8.11 13.21 -26.56
N SER A 89 8.21 11.88 -26.57
CA SER A 89 7.57 10.98 -25.58
C SER A 89 8.10 11.14 -24.16
N LEU A 90 9.28 11.76 -23.98
CA LEU A 90 9.82 12.08 -22.66
C LEU A 90 9.01 13.18 -21.96
N LEU A 91 8.27 14.02 -22.71
CA LEU A 91 7.41 15.04 -22.13
C LEU A 91 6.30 14.42 -21.28
N ASP A 92 5.76 13.28 -21.67
CA ASP A 92 4.72 12.59 -20.89
C ASP A 92 5.28 12.08 -19.54
N SER A 93 6.52 11.59 -19.52
CA SER A 93 7.22 11.19 -18.28
C SER A 93 7.68 12.36 -17.39
N LEU A 94 7.66 13.59 -17.93
CA LEU A 94 7.90 14.81 -17.14
C LEU A 94 6.61 15.35 -16.51
N VAL A 95 5.45 14.91 -17.00
CA VAL A 95 4.13 15.29 -16.46
C VAL A 95 3.70 14.36 -15.34
N ASP A 96 4.00 13.06 -15.43
CA ASP A 96 3.77 12.09 -14.36
C ASP A 96 5.06 11.34 -14.07
N ASN A 97 5.58 11.52 -12.85
CA ASN A 97 6.79 10.88 -12.36
C ASN A 97 6.57 9.43 -11.91
N ILE A 98 5.33 8.93 -11.98
CA ILE A 98 4.95 7.57 -11.61
C ILE A 98 4.64 6.75 -12.86
N LYS A 99 5.14 5.50 -12.88
CA LYS A 99 4.88 4.55 -13.95
C LYS A 99 3.39 4.29 -14.13
N ALA A 100 2.93 4.33 -15.37
CA ALA A 100 1.51 4.23 -15.72
C ALA A 100 0.85 2.89 -15.36
N ASP A 101 1.63 1.83 -15.12
CA ASP A 101 1.15 0.50 -14.75
C ASP A 101 1.04 0.30 -13.22
N ARG A 102 1.29 1.34 -12.40
CA ARG A 102 1.24 1.28 -10.94
C ARG A 102 -0.15 1.59 -10.39
N SER A 103 -0.57 0.80 -9.40
CA SER A 103 -1.84 1.03 -8.70
C SER A 103 -1.67 1.98 -7.51
N GLY A 104 -2.79 2.53 -7.01
CA GLY A 104 -2.78 3.30 -5.77
C GLY A 104 -2.26 2.50 -4.57
N GLU A 105 -2.49 1.18 -4.52
CA GLU A 105 -1.89 0.34 -3.48
C GLU A 105 -0.38 0.17 -3.63
N ASP A 106 0.16 0.11 -4.85
CA ASP A 106 1.62 0.04 -5.05
C ASP A 106 2.30 1.29 -4.48
N LEU A 107 1.70 2.46 -4.70
CA LEU A 107 2.14 3.73 -4.13
C LEU A 107 1.95 3.75 -2.60
N LEU A 108 0.82 3.27 -2.11
CA LEU A 108 0.55 3.19 -0.67
C LEU A 108 1.60 2.38 0.06
N PHE A 109 1.94 1.19 -0.46
CA PHE A 109 2.92 0.32 0.18
C PHE A 109 4.33 0.90 0.17
N GLN A 110 4.70 1.65 -0.87
CA GLN A 110 5.95 2.41 -0.87
C GLN A 110 5.94 3.47 0.24
N VAL A 111 4.91 4.32 0.29
CA VAL A 111 4.77 5.37 1.33
C VAL A 111 4.78 4.77 2.73
N MET A 112 4.07 3.67 2.95
CA MET A 112 4.06 2.99 4.24
C MET A 112 5.47 2.58 4.67
N LEU A 113 6.30 2.08 3.75
CA LEU A 113 7.68 1.71 4.05
C LEU A 113 8.55 2.94 4.32
N ASP A 114 8.44 3.99 3.51
CA ASP A 114 9.21 5.23 3.66
C ASP A 114 8.92 5.93 5.00
N LEU A 115 7.67 5.87 5.45
CA LEU A 115 7.23 6.42 6.74
C LEU A 115 7.41 5.46 7.92
N GLY A 116 7.96 4.26 7.70
CA GLY A 116 8.15 3.26 8.75
C GLY A 116 6.86 2.66 9.33
N ILE A 117 5.74 2.77 8.60
CA ILE A 117 4.45 2.20 8.97
C ILE A 117 4.47 0.69 8.71
N LYS A 118 3.98 -0.08 9.68
CA LYS A 118 3.97 -1.55 9.59
C LYS A 118 3.10 -2.01 8.43
N LEU A 119 3.62 -2.93 7.62
CA LEU A 119 2.87 -3.60 6.54
C LEU A 119 1.67 -4.43 7.03
N SER A 120 1.56 -4.68 8.35
CA SER A 120 0.39 -5.31 8.97
C SER A 120 -0.68 -4.30 9.43
N ALA A 121 -0.47 -3.00 9.21
CA ALA A 121 -1.42 -1.97 9.58
C ALA A 121 -2.75 -2.18 8.84
N LYS A 122 -3.84 -1.82 9.53
CA LYS A 122 -5.17 -1.84 8.95
C LYS A 122 -5.22 -0.76 7.87
N ILE A 123 -5.75 -1.13 6.70
CA ILE A 123 -5.95 -0.24 5.56
C ILE A 123 -7.44 -0.25 5.26
N GLU A 124 -8.03 0.93 5.18
CA GLU A 124 -9.42 1.16 4.81
C GLU A 124 -9.46 2.12 3.62
N ARG A 125 -10.47 1.97 2.78
CA ARG A 125 -10.75 2.94 1.72
C ARG A 125 -11.91 3.81 2.16
N LYS A 126 -11.73 5.12 2.04
CA LYS A 126 -12.72 6.14 2.34
C LYS A 126 -12.99 6.95 1.09
N GLU A 127 -14.22 7.42 0.93
CA GLU A 127 -14.55 8.41 -0.09
C GLU A 127 -14.57 9.79 0.58
N ILE A 128 -13.73 10.70 0.10
CA ILE A 128 -13.66 12.08 0.61
C ILE A 128 -13.77 13.02 -0.57
N ALA A 129 -14.79 13.88 -0.57
CA ALA A 129 -15.07 14.82 -1.66
C ALA A 129 -15.08 14.16 -3.06
N GLY A 130 -15.58 12.92 -3.15
CA GLY A 130 -15.66 12.16 -4.40
C GLY A 130 -14.33 11.54 -4.87
N LYS A 131 -13.31 11.50 -4.01
CA LYS A 131 -12.01 10.86 -4.27
C LYS A 131 -11.80 9.64 -3.37
N GLU A 132 -11.13 8.62 -3.89
CA GLU A 132 -10.70 7.46 -3.10
C GLU A 132 -9.47 7.86 -2.25
N VAL A 133 -9.60 7.70 -0.93
CA VAL A 133 -8.55 7.98 0.05
C VAL A 133 -8.27 6.71 0.85
N PHE A 134 -7.01 6.29 0.87
CA PHE A 134 -6.53 5.23 1.74
C PHE A 134 -6.31 5.78 3.15
N SER A 135 -7.01 5.20 4.13
CA SER A 135 -6.77 5.42 5.55
C SER A 135 -6.00 4.25 6.15
N VAL A 136 -4.87 4.55 6.78
CA VAL A 136 -3.98 3.54 7.38
C VAL A 136 -3.84 3.79 8.88
N ASP A 137 -3.99 2.72 9.65
CA ASP A 137 -3.83 2.68 11.11
C ASP A 137 -4.68 3.72 11.84
N ASN A 138 -6.00 3.66 11.65
CA ASN A 138 -6.99 4.58 12.24
C ASN A 138 -6.68 6.05 11.91
N ASP A 139 -6.61 6.38 10.62
CA ASP A 139 -6.34 7.74 10.12
C ASP A 139 -4.95 8.29 10.50
N CYS A 140 -4.01 7.45 10.92
CA CYS A 140 -2.62 7.88 11.14
C CYS A 140 -1.97 8.37 9.83
N LEU A 141 -2.22 7.66 8.74
CA LEU A 141 -1.86 8.08 7.38
C LEU A 141 -3.13 8.16 6.53
N LEU A 142 -3.32 9.30 5.86
CA LEU A 142 -4.29 9.47 4.78
C LEU A 142 -3.54 9.70 3.47
N ALA A 143 -3.84 8.88 2.45
CA ALA A 143 -3.21 9.00 1.15
C ALA A 143 -4.25 9.03 0.03
N CYS A 144 -4.19 10.05 -0.84
CA CYS A 144 -5.05 10.16 -2.01
C CYS A 144 -4.18 10.12 -3.28
N PHE A 145 -4.47 9.18 -4.18
CA PHE A 145 -3.71 8.98 -5.42
C PHE A 145 -4.57 9.15 -6.68
N ASP A 146 -5.84 9.54 -6.50
CA ASP A 146 -6.75 9.89 -7.59
C ASP A 146 -6.28 11.16 -8.30
N LYS A 147 -6.75 11.40 -9.53
CA LYS A 147 -6.49 12.66 -10.25
C LYS A 147 -7.43 13.78 -9.81
N ASP A 148 -7.08 15.02 -10.12
CA ASP A 148 -7.90 16.21 -9.86
C ASP A 148 -8.28 16.39 -8.38
N VAL A 149 -7.33 16.16 -7.47
CA VAL A 149 -7.44 16.45 -6.04
C VAL A 149 -7.49 17.96 -5.86
N ASN A 150 -8.56 18.47 -5.26
CA ASN A 150 -8.78 19.89 -5.06
C ASN A 150 -8.62 20.28 -3.58
N GLU A 151 -8.66 21.58 -3.31
CA GLU A 151 -8.54 22.12 -1.94
C GLU A 151 -9.59 21.51 -1.00
N THR A 152 -10.84 21.32 -1.44
CA THR A 152 -11.89 20.70 -0.63
C THR A 152 -11.52 19.28 -0.18
N THR A 153 -10.94 18.47 -1.06
CA THR A 153 -10.44 17.13 -0.68
C THR A 153 -9.37 17.23 0.40
N ILE A 154 -8.40 18.14 0.24
CA ILE A 154 -7.31 18.35 1.20
C ILE A 154 -7.82 18.86 2.54
N GLU A 155 -8.75 19.81 2.53
CA GLU A 155 -9.39 20.34 3.73
C GLU A 155 -10.10 19.24 4.52
N GLU A 156 -10.92 18.42 3.86
CA GLU A 156 -11.65 17.33 4.51
C GLU A 156 -10.69 16.25 5.05
N MET A 157 -9.59 15.97 4.34
CA MET A 157 -8.52 15.08 4.85
C MET A 157 -7.81 15.70 6.07
N ALA A 158 -7.51 17.00 6.04
CA ALA A 158 -6.83 17.70 7.13
C ALA A 158 -7.68 17.79 8.40
N LYS A 159 -9.01 17.94 8.27
CA LYS A 159 -9.97 17.93 9.39
C LYS A 159 -10.00 16.62 10.17
N LEU A 160 -9.55 15.51 9.57
CA LEU A 160 -9.39 14.22 10.25
C LEU A 160 -8.12 14.15 11.12
N LEU A 161 -7.29 15.20 11.11
CA LEU A 161 -6.06 15.34 11.91
C LEU A 161 -5.11 14.13 11.78
N PRO A 162 -4.77 13.68 10.56
CA PRO A 162 -3.84 12.57 10.39
C PRO A 162 -2.44 12.94 10.87
N THR A 163 -1.59 11.94 11.11
CA THR A 163 -0.16 12.19 11.37
C THR A 163 0.58 12.46 10.06
N HIS A 164 0.20 11.75 9.01
CA HIS A 164 0.74 11.88 7.66
C HIS A 164 -0.37 12.07 6.64
N LEU A 165 -0.22 13.07 5.77
CA LEU A 165 -1.12 13.31 4.65
C LEU A 165 -0.30 13.25 3.36
N VAL A 166 -0.72 12.40 2.42
CA VAL A 166 0.02 12.15 1.18
C VAL A 166 -0.87 12.33 -0.04
N ILE A 167 -0.37 13.09 -1.01
CA ILE A 167 -0.94 13.22 -2.36
C ILE A 167 0.15 13.00 -3.41
N ARG A 168 -0.21 12.81 -4.67
CA ARG A 168 0.74 12.85 -5.79
C ARG A 168 0.87 14.28 -6.31
N ASP A 169 2.03 14.67 -6.80
CA ASP A 169 2.21 15.97 -7.45
C ASP A 169 1.23 16.10 -8.64
N ALA A 170 1.30 15.14 -9.56
CA ALA A 170 0.42 15.06 -10.73
C ALA A 170 -1.06 14.79 -10.41
N SER A 171 -1.42 14.57 -9.13
CA SER A 171 -2.83 14.43 -8.72
C SER A 171 -3.51 15.76 -8.46
N ALA A 172 -2.77 16.85 -8.23
CA ALA A 172 -3.38 18.14 -7.94
C ALA A 172 -4.21 18.65 -9.11
N ALA A 173 -5.38 19.22 -8.81
CA ALA A 173 -6.27 19.76 -9.84
C ALA A 173 -5.67 21.00 -10.56
N ASN A 174 -4.75 21.71 -9.91
CA ASN A 174 -3.96 22.80 -10.46
C ASN A 174 -2.84 23.20 -9.49
N ASP A 175 -1.87 23.98 -9.95
CA ASP A 175 -0.71 24.43 -9.17
C ASP A 175 -1.09 25.20 -7.90
N ASN A 176 -2.22 25.94 -7.89
CA ASN A 176 -2.63 26.65 -6.67
C ASN A 176 -2.93 25.67 -5.53
N VAL A 177 -3.41 24.46 -5.84
CA VAL A 177 -3.66 23.43 -4.83
C VAL A 177 -2.37 23.00 -4.14
N LEU A 178 -1.27 22.87 -4.91
CA LEU A 178 0.04 22.51 -4.38
C LEU A 178 0.63 23.66 -3.57
N ASP A 179 0.55 24.89 -4.08
CA ASP A 179 1.04 26.10 -3.40
C ASP A 179 0.33 26.33 -2.06
N ASN A 180 -0.97 26.03 -2.00
CA ASN A 180 -1.79 26.19 -0.81
C ASN A 180 -1.79 24.95 0.10
N PHE A 181 -1.21 23.82 -0.33
CA PHE A 181 -1.33 22.53 0.36
C PHE A 181 -0.89 22.61 1.81
N ASP A 182 0.33 23.09 2.06
CA ASP A 182 0.86 23.24 3.40
C ASP A 182 0.11 24.29 4.22
N GLN A 183 -0.39 25.36 3.58
CA GLN A 183 -1.15 26.44 4.26
C GLN A 183 -2.52 25.95 4.74
N ILE A 184 -3.25 25.22 3.89
CA ILE A 184 -4.55 24.61 4.24
C ILE A 184 -4.34 23.66 5.42
N ILE A 185 -3.30 22.84 5.36
CA ILE A 185 -3.01 21.86 6.41
C ILE A 185 -2.59 22.57 7.70
N GLU A 186 -1.75 23.60 7.63
CA GLU A 186 -1.35 24.39 8.79
C GLU A 186 -2.57 24.99 9.50
N PHE A 187 -3.53 25.56 8.76
CA PHE A 187 -4.77 26.13 9.29
C PHE A 187 -5.59 25.14 10.13
N TYR A 188 -5.66 23.87 9.73
CA TYR A 188 -6.40 22.82 10.46
C TYR A 188 -5.54 22.08 11.50
N SER A 189 -4.21 22.19 11.42
CA SER A 189 -3.27 21.48 12.30
C SER A 189 -3.04 22.12 13.68
N ASN A 190 -3.82 23.14 14.05
CA ASN A 190 -3.65 23.93 15.28
C ASN A 190 -3.51 23.08 16.56
N GLU A 191 -4.11 21.89 16.58
CA GLU A 191 -4.07 20.97 17.73
C GLU A 191 -3.04 19.84 17.57
N LYS A 192 -2.63 19.50 16.34
CA LYS A 192 -1.75 18.38 16.02
C LYS A 192 -1.00 18.65 14.72
N LYS A 193 0.34 18.62 14.78
CA LYS A 193 1.19 18.75 13.60
C LYS A 193 0.93 17.60 12.63
N ILE A 194 0.48 17.95 11.43
CA ILE A 194 0.34 17.04 10.29
C ILE A 194 1.64 17.13 9.48
N THR A 195 2.19 15.99 9.07
CA THR A 195 3.35 15.94 8.16
C THR A 195 2.87 15.64 6.75
N THR A 196 3.18 16.54 5.82
CA THR A 196 2.79 16.46 4.41
C THR A 196 3.85 15.74 3.59
N HIS A 197 3.40 14.96 2.61
CA HIS A 197 4.27 14.37 1.59
C HIS A 197 3.61 14.48 0.22
N ILE A 198 4.38 14.89 -0.77
CA ILE A 198 3.99 14.91 -2.17
C ILE A 198 4.88 13.90 -2.89
N LEU A 199 4.25 12.89 -3.48
CA LEU A 199 4.90 11.85 -4.30
C LEU A 199 5.12 12.33 -5.73
#